data_AF-A0A318Z7I7-F1
#
_entry.id   AF-A0A318Z7I7-F1
#
_cell.length_a   1.000
_cell.length_b   1.000
_cell.length_c   1.000
_cell.angle_alpha   90.00
_cell.angle_beta   90.00
_cell.angle_gamma   90.00
#
_symmetry.space_group_name_H-M   'P 1'
#
loop_
_entity.id
_entity.type
_entity.pdbx_description
1 polymer ?
#
loop_
_entity_poly.entity_id
_entity_poly.type
_entity_poly.pdbx_seq_one_letter_code
_entity_poly.pdbx_strand_id
1 'polypeptide(L)'
;MYLDSQFYALAEQNPQLIKVADSRLELHAGAIFLATEELANRNETTRKLNGECVHVHRLKDYSLHMVLAPADCKKVFDAGWGQRHGFSGVEIPRALMGGKLIQLPSEYVLIYAPRTKEEVTLVLGLMKASLRYLTGEEVK
;
A
#
# COMPACT_ATOMS: atom_id res chain seq x y z
N MET A 1 -18.30 3.57 -0.92
CA MET A 1 -18.10 3.62 0.55
C MET A 1 -17.42 4.95 0.94
N TYR A 2 -17.47 5.43 2.18
CA TYR A 2 -16.71 6.64 2.60
C TYR A 2 -15.21 6.49 2.34
N LEU A 3 -14.66 5.27 2.48
CA LEU A 3 -13.26 4.97 2.16
C LEU A 3 -12.90 5.28 0.70
N ASP A 4 -13.82 5.08 -0.25
CA ASP A 4 -13.55 5.29 -1.68
C ASP A 4 -13.31 6.75 -2.03
N SER A 5 -14.17 7.64 -1.53
CA SER A 5 -14.02 9.07 -1.82
C SER A 5 -12.75 9.61 -1.16
N GLN A 6 -12.42 9.14 0.04
CA GLN A 6 -11.19 9.53 0.72
C GLN A 6 -9.94 8.97 0.04
N PHE A 7 -9.99 7.76 -0.52
CA PHE A 7 -8.88 7.17 -1.27
C PHE A 7 -8.49 8.04 -2.48
N TYR A 8 -9.47 8.47 -3.28
CA TYR A 8 -9.20 9.35 -4.43
C TYR A 8 -8.83 10.77 -3.99
N ALA A 9 -9.51 11.30 -2.96
CA ALA A 9 -9.22 12.63 -2.44
C ALA A 9 -7.78 12.74 -1.92
N LEU A 10 -7.22 11.69 -1.30
CA LEU A 10 -5.81 11.67 -0.88
C LEU A 10 -4.87 11.97 -2.05
N ALA A 11 -5.11 11.37 -3.22
CA ALA A 11 -4.27 11.60 -4.40
C ALA A 11 -4.48 13.00 -5.00
N GLU A 12 -5.73 13.46 -5.08
CA GLU A 12 -6.06 14.80 -5.57
C GLU A 12 -5.45 15.91 -4.69
N GLN A 13 -5.33 15.68 -3.38
CA GLN A 13 -4.78 16.64 -2.42
C GLN A 13 -3.25 16.61 -2.34
N ASN A 14 -2.61 15.54 -2.82
CA ASN A 14 -1.17 15.34 -2.77
C ASN A 14 -0.57 14.94 -4.13
N PRO A 15 -0.91 15.61 -5.24
CA PRO A 15 -0.56 15.17 -6.61
C PRO A 15 0.96 15.18 -6.89
N GLN A 16 1.72 15.94 -6.10
CA GLN A 16 3.18 15.98 -6.17
C GLN A 16 3.85 14.74 -5.54
N LEU A 17 3.15 14.04 -4.64
CA LEU A 17 3.69 12.91 -3.89
C LEU A 17 3.15 11.57 -4.41
N ILE A 18 1.87 11.53 -4.77
CA ILE A 18 1.17 10.30 -5.10
C ILE A 18 0.22 10.47 -6.30
N LYS A 19 -0.11 9.36 -6.95
CA LYS A 19 -1.06 9.27 -8.05
C LYS A 19 -1.87 7.99 -7.97
N VAL A 20 -3.00 7.92 -8.66
CA VAL A 20 -3.81 6.70 -8.76
C VAL A 20 -3.60 6.04 -10.13
N ALA A 21 -3.45 4.73 -10.14
CA ALA A 21 -3.43 3.89 -11.34
C ALA A 21 -3.92 2.47 -10.98
N ASP A 22 -4.04 1.58 -11.97
CA ASP A 22 -4.33 0.17 -11.72
C ASP A 22 -3.16 -0.52 -11.00
N SER A 23 -3.46 -1.35 -10.00
CA SER A 23 -2.45 -2.11 -9.25
C SER A 23 -1.69 -3.06 -10.18
N ARG A 24 -0.37 -3.13 -9.98
CA ARG A 24 0.53 -4.09 -10.64
C ARG A 24 0.56 -5.43 -9.92
N LEU A 25 0.16 -5.46 -8.66
CA LEU A 25 0.12 -6.65 -7.81
C LEU A 25 -1.23 -7.36 -7.91
N GLU A 26 -2.31 -6.60 -8.04
CA GLU A 26 -3.67 -7.12 -8.19
C GLU A 26 -4.39 -6.38 -9.33
N LEU A 27 -4.26 -6.89 -10.57
CA LEU A 27 -4.61 -6.23 -11.85
C LEU A 27 -6.08 -5.77 -12.02
N HIS A 28 -6.93 -5.98 -11.01
CA HIS A 28 -8.33 -5.62 -11.01
C HIS A 28 -8.69 -4.67 -9.84
N ALA A 29 -7.69 -4.09 -9.17
CA ALA A 29 -7.85 -3.12 -8.10
C ALA A 29 -7.16 -1.79 -8.43
N GLY A 30 -7.77 -0.68 -8.03
CA GLY A 30 -7.11 0.63 -8.06
C GLY A 30 -6.08 0.76 -6.92
N ALA A 31 -4.96 1.41 -7.21
CA ALA A 31 -3.87 1.60 -6.28
C ALA A 31 -3.35 3.04 -6.27
N ILE A 32 -2.83 3.45 -5.11
CA ILE A 32 -2.02 4.64 -4.94
C ILE A 32 -0.57 4.27 -5.21
N PHE A 33 0.06 5.04 -6.08
CA PHE A 33 1.47 4.98 -6.42
C PHE A 33 2.18 6.26 -6.01
N LEU A 34 3.50 6.20 -5.84
CA LEU A 34 4.36 7.38 -5.79
C LEU A 34 4.29 8.14 -7.13
N ALA A 35 4.21 9.47 -7.06
CA ALA A 35 3.96 10.31 -8.23
C ALA A 35 5.14 10.31 -9.21
N THR A 36 6.37 10.37 -8.69
CA THR A 36 7.60 10.56 -9.47
C THR A 36 8.51 9.34 -9.45
N GLU A 37 9.34 9.20 -10.49
CA GLU A 37 10.39 8.17 -10.55
C GLU A 37 11.45 8.35 -9.45
N GLU A 38 11.71 9.59 -9.03
CA GLU A 38 12.62 9.89 -7.91
C GLU A 38 12.10 9.25 -6.62
N LEU A 39 10.82 9.45 -6.30
CA LEU A 39 10.18 8.83 -5.14
C LEU A 39 10.15 7.30 -5.28
N ALA A 40 9.79 6.78 -6.45
CA ALA A 40 9.76 5.34 -6.71
C ALA A 40 11.13 4.66 -6.53
N ASN A 41 12.22 5.36 -6.87
CA ASN A 41 13.59 4.83 -6.78
C ASN A 41 14.32 5.16 -5.47
N ARG A 42 13.69 5.91 -4.57
CA ARG A 42 14.32 6.49 -3.36
C ARG A 42 15.01 5.46 -2.47
N ASN A 43 14.38 4.31 -2.24
CA ASN A 43 14.96 3.25 -1.40
C ASN A 43 14.59 1.86 -1.94
N GLU A 44 15.12 0.83 -1.31
CA GLU A 44 14.88 -0.55 -1.73
C GLU A 44 13.40 -0.93 -1.69
N THR A 45 12.70 -0.55 -0.62
CA THR A 45 11.27 -0.83 -0.44
C THR A 45 10.41 -0.25 -1.58
N THR A 46 10.63 1.02 -1.94
CA THR A 46 9.86 1.66 -3.02
C THR A 46 10.18 1.06 -4.39
N ARG A 47 11.45 0.66 -4.62
CA ARG A 47 11.87 -0.02 -5.85
C ARG A 47 11.23 -1.39 -6.01
N LYS A 48 11.19 -2.19 -4.94
CA LYS A 48 10.59 -3.55 -4.96
C LYS A 48 9.14 -3.53 -5.47
N LEU A 49 8.40 -2.48 -5.16
CA LEU A 49 7.00 -2.33 -5.53
C LEU A 49 6.76 -1.47 -6.78
N ASN A 50 7.84 -1.02 -7.45
CA ASN A 50 7.77 -0.07 -8.54
C ASN A 50 6.87 1.15 -8.22
N GLY A 51 6.99 1.64 -6.99
CA GLY A 51 6.24 2.77 -6.46
C GLY A 51 4.79 2.49 -6.04
N GLU A 52 4.27 1.26 -6.12
CA GLU A 52 2.94 0.94 -5.58
C GLU A 52 2.94 0.99 -4.04
N CYS A 53 2.04 1.77 -3.45
CA CYS A 53 2.01 2.01 -2.01
C CYS A 53 0.86 1.28 -1.31
N VAL A 54 -0.35 1.46 -1.83
CA VAL A 54 -1.60 0.99 -1.23
C VAL A 54 -2.55 0.58 -2.36
N HIS A 55 -3.17 -0.59 -2.26
CA HIS A 55 -4.34 -0.91 -3.08
C HIS A 55 -5.47 -1.48 -2.22
N VAL A 56 -6.70 -1.29 -2.70
CA VAL A 56 -7.92 -1.65 -1.97
C VAL A 56 -8.74 -2.64 -2.80
N HIS A 57 -9.16 -3.74 -2.16
CA HIS A 57 -10.01 -4.77 -2.75
C HIS A 57 -11.48 -4.32 -2.85
N ARG A 58 -11.74 -3.18 -3.51
CA ARG A 58 -13.07 -2.53 -3.57
C ARG A 58 -14.18 -3.40 -4.15
N LEU A 59 -13.83 -4.27 -5.10
CA LEU A 59 -14.77 -5.18 -5.75
C LEU A 59 -15.00 -6.47 -4.96
N LYS A 60 -14.34 -6.62 -3.80
CA LYS A 60 -14.44 -7.79 -2.90
C LYS A 60 -14.95 -7.33 -1.53
N ASP A 61 -14.04 -7.22 -0.56
CA ASP A 61 -14.36 -7.04 0.85
C ASP A 61 -13.86 -5.71 1.42
N TYR A 62 -13.15 -4.88 0.64
CA TYR A 62 -12.47 -3.66 1.10
C TYR A 62 -11.27 -3.89 2.05
N SER A 63 -10.73 -5.10 2.11
CA SER A 63 -9.38 -5.28 2.65
C SER A 63 -8.35 -4.56 1.79
N LEU A 64 -7.18 -4.26 2.36
CA LEU A 64 -6.16 -3.46 1.69
C LEU A 64 -4.81 -4.14 1.78
N HIS A 65 -4.03 -4.01 0.71
CA HIS A 65 -2.61 -4.21 0.78
C HIS A 65 -1.87 -2.88 0.84
N MET A 66 -0.86 -2.80 1.70
CA MET A 66 -0.01 -1.62 1.81
C MET A 66 1.37 -1.96 2.38
N VAL A 67 2.30 -1.01 2.30
CA VAL A 67 3.56 -1.06 3.05
C VAL A 67 3.54 -0.08 4.20
N LEU A 68 3.85 -0.55 5.40
CA LEU A 68 3.99 0.29 6.58
C LEU A 68 5.46 0.37 7.02
N ALA A 69 5.79 1.35 7.86
CA ALA A 69 7.05 1.30 8.58
C ALA A 69 7.11 0.03 9.46
N PRO A 70 8.27 -0.62 9.66
CA PRO A 70 8.37 -1.85 10.44
C PRO A 70 7.75 -1.74 11.85
N ALA A 71 7.90 -0.59 12.51
CA ALA A 71 7.31 -0.32 13.82
C ALA A 71 5.78 -0.27 13.78
N ASP A 72 5.19 0.22 12.70
CA ASP A 72 3.73 0.29 12.53
C ASP A 72 3.15 -1.06 12.12
N CYS A 73 3.88 -1.88 11.35
CA CYS A 73 3.52 -3.28 11.12
C CYS A 73 3.30 -4.01 12.46
N LYS A 74 4.24 -3.86 13.41
CA LYS A 74 4.12 -4.49 14.72
C LYS A 74 2.86 -4.03 15.46
N LYS A 75 2.58 -2.72 15.50
CA LYS A 75 1.38 -2.18 16.16
C LYS A 75 0.09 -2.73 15.55
N VAL A 76 0.03 -2.81 14.22
CA VAL A 76 -1.13 -3.36 13.50
C VAL A 76 -1.36 -4.82 13.86
N PHE A 77 -0.30 -5.63 13.90
CA PHE A 77 -0.40 -7.05 14.23
C PHE A 77 -0.79 -7.27 15.69
N ASP A 78 -0.13 -6.58 16.62
CA ASP A 78 -0.43 -6.67 18.05
C ASP A 78 -1.88 -6.25 18.35
N ALA A 79 -2.41 -5.28 17.61
CA ALA A 79 -3.78 -4.80 17.73
C ALA A 79 -4.81 -5.64 16.95
N GLY A 80 -4.39 -6.67 16.22
CA GLY A 80 -5.28 -7.56 15.46
C GLY A 80 -5.93 -6.92 14.22
N TRP A 81 -5.33 -5.87 13.67
CA TRP A 81 -5.89 -5.09 12.55
C TRP A 81 -5.40 -5.51 11.16
N GLY A 82 -4.46 -6.45 11.12
CA GLY A 82 -3.92 -6.96 9.89
C GLY A 82 -2.92 -8.06 10.15
N GLN A 83 -2.35 -8.55 9.06
CA GLN A 83 -1.38 -9.64 9.06
C GLN A 83 -0.33 -9.42 7.98
N ARG A 84 0.80 -10.12 8.11
CA ARG A 84 1.79 -10.22 7.05
C ARG A 84 1.16 -10.91 5.83
N HIS A 85 1.43 -10.41 4.62
CA HIS A 85 1.02 -11.08 3.40
C HIS A 85 1.85 -12.37 3.18
N GLY A 86 1.26 -13.40 2.57
CA GLY A 86 1.93 -14.72 2.43
C GLY A 86 3.23 -14.68 1.61
N PHE A 87 3.36 -13.69 0.73
CA PHE A 87 4.57 -13.46 -0.07
C PHE A 87 5.45 -12.30 0.44
N SER A 88 5.21 -11.75 1.64
CA SER A 88 6.06 -10.66 2.15
C SER A 88 7.49 -11.13 2.37
N GLY A 89 8.46 -10.36 1.86
CA GLY A 89 9.88 -10.71 1.90
C GLY A 89 10.30 -11.74 0.84
N VAL A 90 9.38 -12.19 0.00
CA VAL A 90 9.71 -13.12 -1.09
C VAL A 90 10.36 -12.38 -2.26
N GLU A 91 11.48 -12.93 -2.73
CA GLU A 91 12.18 -12.52 -3.93
C GLU A 91 12.36 -13.73 -4.84
N ILE A 92 11.72 -13.71 -6.01
CA ILE A 92 11.83 -14.77 -7.02
C ILE A 92 12.35 -14.13 -8.32
N PRO A 93 13.55 -14.50 -8.80
CA PRO A 93 14.12 -13.95 -10.02
C PRO A 93 13.36 -14.41 -11.26
N ARG A 94 13.39 -13.59 -12.32
CA ARG A 94 12.69 -13.82 -13.59
C ARG A 94 12.92 -15.21 -14.20
N ALA A 95 14.14 -15.73 -14.06
CA ALA A 95 14.54 -17.05 -14.57
C ALA A 95 13.71 -18.19 -13.99
N LEU A 96 13.18 -18.05 -12.77
CA LEU A 96 12.42 -19.08 -12.08
C LEU A 96 10.90 -18.91 -12.23
N MET A 97 10.43 -17.85 -12.89
CA MET A 97 9.01 -17.52 -12.99
C MET A 97 8.59 -17.03 -14.38
N GLY A 98 9.09 -17.69 -15.44
CA GLY A 98 8.64 -17.43 -16.81
C GLY A 98 8.81 -15.97 -17.25
N GLY A 99 9.85 -15.28 -16.77
CA GLY A 99 10.12 -13.87 -17.09
C GLY A 99 9.53 -12.85 -16.11
N LYS A 100 8.69 -13.27 -15.16
CA LYS A 100 8.09 -12.39 -14.13
C LYS A 100 9.02 -12.24 -12.93
N LEU A 101 9.24 -11.01 -12.47
CA LEU A 101 9.95 -10.73 -11.22
C LEU A 101 8.93 -10.62 -10.09
N ILE A 102 9.11 -11.37 -9.01
CA ILE A 102 8.39 -11.12 -7.74
C ILE A 102 9.39 -10.58 -6.76
N GLN A 103 9.12 -9.40 -6.22
CA GLN A 103 9.92 -8.81 -5.17
C GLN A 103 8.99 -8.03 -4.25
N LEU A 104 8.70 -8.58 -3.07
CA LEU A 104 7.85 -7.92 -2.09
C LEU A 104 8.65 -7.58 -0.84
N PRO A 105 8.54 -6.35 -0.30
CA PRO A 105 9.17 -6.01 0.96
C PRO A 105 8.57 -6.83 2.11
N SER A 106 9.36 -7.01 3.17
CA SER A 106 8.92 -7.70 4.38
C SER A 106 7.77 -6.99 5.07
N GLU A 107 7.64 -5.69 4.84
CA GLU A 107 6.64 -4.79 5.41
C GLU A 107 5.37 -4.69 4.56
N TYR A 108 5.25 -5.49 3.49
CA TYR A 108 4.01 -5.62 2.75
C TYR A 108 2.97 -6.36 3.61
N VAL A 109 1.83 -5.74 3.88
CA VAL A 109 0.82 -6.26 4.82
C VAL A 109 -0.56 -6.34 4.18
N LEU A 110 -1.42 -7.15 4.76
CA LEU A 110 -2.86 -7.15 4.56
C LEU A 110 -3.51 -6.45 5.76
N ILE A 111 -4.27 -5.39 5.50
CA ILE A 111 -5.15 -4.72 6.47
C ILE A 111 -6.57 -5.24 6.28
N TYR A 112 -7.24 -5.57 7.37
CA TYR A 112 -8.61 -6.09 7.33
C TYR A 112 -9.62 -5.01 6.94
N ALA A 113 -10.70 -5.45 6.31
CA ALA A 113 -11.77 -4.59 5.83
C ALA A 113 -12.42 -3.78 6.97
N PRO A 114 -12.54 -2.43 6.84
CA PRO A 114 -13.27 -1.64 7.82
C PRO A 114 -14.77 -1.84 7.66
N ARG A 115 -15.50 -1.88 8.78
CA ARG A 115 -16.94 -2.18 8.86
C ARG A 115 -17.74 -1.00 9.39
N THR A 116 -17.11 -0.10 10.15
CA THR A 116 -17.73 1.11 10.71
C THR A 116 -17.01 2.37 10.24
N LYS A 117 -17.60 3.55 10.51
CA LYS A 117 -16.99 4.84 10.16
C LYS A 117 -15.68 5.06 10.92
N GLU A 118 -15.63 4.65 12.18
CA GLU A 118 -14.47 4.74 13.05
C GLU A 118 -13.33 3.85 12.53
N GLU A 119 -13.68 2.64 12.06
CA GLU A 119 -12.71 1.74 11.42
C GLU A 119 -12.22 2.30 10.08
N VAL A 120 -13.07 2.98 9.31
CA VAL A 120 -12.63 3.70 8.10
C VAL A 120 -11.64 4.81 8.47
N THR A 121 -11.90 5.58 9.54
CA THR A 121 -10.96 6.60 10.02
C THR A 121 -9.61 6.00 10.43
N LEU A 122 -9.61 4.84 11.10
CA LEU A 122 -8.39 4.10 11.42
C LEU A 122 -7.63 3.71 10.14
N VAL A 123 -8.31 3.08 9.18
CA VAL A 123 -7.70 2.64 7.92
C VAL A 123 -7.12 3.82 7.14
N LEU A 124 -7.82 4.96 7.10
CA LEU A 124 -7.30 6.18 6.49
C LEU A 124 -6.04 6.69 7.21
N GLY A 125 -5.98 6.57 8.54
CA GLY A 125 -4.76 6.84 9.31
C GLY A 125 -3.60 5.93 8.94
N LEU A 126 -3.85 4.62 8.77
CA LEU A 126 -2.84 3.66 8.32
C LEU A 126 -2.36 3.95 6.90
N MET A 127 -3.27 4.32 5.99
CA MET A 127 -2.91 4.75 4.64
C MET A 127 -2.01 5.98 4.69
N LYS A 128 -2.36 7.02 5.46
CA LYS A 128 -1.50 8.21 5.61
C LYS A 128 -0.13 7.86 6.20
N ALA A 129 -0.07 6.95 7.18
CA ALA A 129 1.19 6.47 7.74
C ALA A 129 2.05 5.73 6.71
N SER A 130 1.44 4.85 5.91
CA SER A 130 2.08 4.17 4.78
C SER A 130 2.69 5.17 3.80
N LEU A 131 1.90 6.15 3.38
CA LEU A 131 2.34 7.13 2.39
C LEU A 131 3.44 8.02 2.97
N ARG A 132 3.32 8.52 4.20
CA ARG A 132 4.39 9.29 4.88
C ARG A 132 5.69 8.52 4.97
N TYR A 133 5.64 7.22 5.25
CA TYR A 133 6.81 6.36 5.29
C TYR A 133 7.50 6.25 3.92
N LEU A 134 6.72 6.06 2.85
CA LEU A 134 7.26 5.84 1.50
C LEU A 134 7.68 7.15 0.82
N THR A 135 6.94 8.24 1.03
CA THR A 135 7.21 9.57 0.48
C THR A 135 8.21 10.36 1.32
N GLY A 136 8.44 9.98 2.59
CA GLY A 136 9.23 10.75 3.56
C GLY A 136 8.71 12.17 3.81
N GLU A 137 7.46 12.43 3.45
CA GLU A 137 6.81 13.75 3.51
C GLU A 137 5.43 13.63 4.13
N GLU A 138 4.92 14.73 4.69
CA GLU A 138 3.55 14.77 5.21
C GLU A 138 2.52 14.66 4.08
N VAL A 139 1.49 13.83 4.31
CA VAL A 139 0.39 13.58 3.38
C VAL A 139 -0.89 14.09 4.01
N LYS A 140 -1.54 15.03 3.31
CA LYS A 140 -2.73 15.74 3.79
C LYS A 140 -3.93 14.83 3.95
#